data_AF-A0A8S1N142-F1
#
_entry.id   AF-A0A8S1N142-F1
#
_cell.length_a   1.000
_cell.length_b   1.000
_cell.length_c   1.000
_cell.angle_alpha   90.00
_cell.angle_beta   90.00
_cell.angle_gamma   90.00
#
_symmetry.space_group_name_H-M   'P 1'
#
loop_
_entity.id
_entity.type
_entity.pdbx_description
1 polymer ?
#
loop_
_entity_poly.entity_id
_entity_poly.type
_entity_poly.pdbx_seq_one_letter_code
_entity_poly.pdbx_strand_id
1 'polypeptide(L)'
;MAPLDHVTQIQGDITKKTTVDEILKKFNYQRADIIVCDGAPDVTGFHDIDYYIQSQLIVAALNICLMTLRENGIFVAKIFKGSDIKLLYSQFKLFFNQVYFMKPKSSRASSVEYFIICLQYTPKIQTQNFHLYTFLKEIEQAEKQKQEVTDQQIEKEQSKYYKFITCGDLSGFDEN
;
A
#
# COMPACT_ATOMS: atom_id res chain seq x y z
N MET A 1 -14.74 12.40 12.93
CA MET A 1 -13.53 13.11 13.39
C MET A 1 -13.92 14.55 13.66
N ALA A 2 -13.41 15.19 14.70
CA ALA A 2 -13.64 16.63 14.91
C ALA A 2 -12.92 17.43 13.80
N PRO A 3 -13.45 18.59 13.36
CA PRO A 3 -12.78 19.41 12.36
C PRO A 3 -11.38 19.83 12.86
N LEU A 4 -10.42 19.84 11.94
CA LEU A 4 -9.03 20.22 12.21
C LEU A 4 -8.64 21.37 11.28
N ASP A 5 -7.95 22.36 11.83
CA ASP A 5 -7.48 23.51 11.05
C ASP A 5 -6.56 23.06 9.91
N HIS A 6 -6.75 23.66 8.74
CA HIS A 6 -6.02 23.34 7.50
C HIS A 6 -6.19 21.90 6.97
N VAL A 7 -7.12 21.12 7.53
CA VAL A 7 -7.43 19.76 7.07
C VAL A 7 -8.80 19.73 6.40
N THR A 8 -8.85 19.37 5.12
CA THR A 8 -10.11 19.03 4.47
C THR A 8 -10.50 17.61 4.84
N GLN A 9 -11.62 17.45 5.53
CA GLN A 9 -12.13 16.14 5.93
C GLN A 9 -13.22 15.67 4.98
N ILE A 10 -13.12 14.42 4.54
CA ILE A 10 -14.13 13.75 3.72
C ILE A 10 -14.63 12.55 4.52
N GLN A 11 -15.93 12.51 4.78
CA GLN A 11 -16.57 11.33 5.35
C GLN A 11 -17.08 10.46 4.19
N GLY A 12 -16.31 9.45 3.83
CA GLY A 12 -16.62 8.56 2.73
C GLY A 12 -16.16 7.14 3.00
N ASP A 13 -16.66 6.21 2.18
CA ASP A 13 -16.25 4.82 2.19
C ASP A 13 -15.13 4.62 1.19
N ILE A 14 -13.96 4.20 1.65
CA ILE A 14 -12.77 4.05 0.81
C ILE A 14 -12.89 2.95 -0.24
N THR A 15 -13.90 2.08 -0.13
CA THR A 15 -14.22 1.04 -1.12
C THR A 15 -15.08 1.55 -2.27
N LYS A 16 -15.52 2.81 -2.24
CA LYS A 16 -16.40 3.39 -3.26
C LYS A 16 -15.64 4.39 -4.13
N LYS A 17 -15.86 4.29 -5.45
CA LYS A 17 -15.33 5.24 -6.43
C LYS A 17 -15.78 6.69 -6.18
N THR A 18 -16.99 6.87 -5.64
CA THR A 18 -17.52 8.21 -5.29
C THR A 18 -16.58 8.96 -4.34
N THR A 19 -15.96 8.27 -3.39
CA THR A 19 -15.01 8.86 -2.45
C THR A 19 -13.73 9.32 -3.16
N VAL A 20 -13.25 8.55 -4.16
CA VAL A 20 -12.12 8.96 -4.99
C VAL A 20 -12.45 10.20 -5.81
N ASP A 21 -13.63 10.25 -6.42
CA ASP A 21 -14.05 11.40 -7.21
C ASP A 21 -14.16 12.67 -6.35
N GLU A 22 -14.65 12.54 -5.10
CA GLU A 22 -14.66 13.62 -4.13
C GLU A 22 -13.25 14.09 -3.74
N ILE A 23 -12.32 13.15 -3.47
CA ILE A 23 -10.92 13.46 -3.20
C ILE A 23 -10.35 14.24 -4.38
N LEU A 24 -10.43 13.71 -5.61
CA LEU A 24 -9.89 14.36 -6.79
C LEU A 24 -10.47 15.76 -6.99
N LYS A 25 -11.79 15.93 -6.78
CA LYS A 25 -12.42 17.25 -6.86
C LYS A 25 -11.84 18.24 -5.85
N LYS A 26 -11.55 17.80 -4.61
CA LYS A 26 -10.91 18.65 -3.59
C LYS A 26 -9.46 19.00 -3.92
N PHE A 27 -8.77 18.13 -4.64
CA PHE A 27 -7.41 18.37 -5.15
C PHE A 27 -7.39 19.11 -6.51
N ASN A 28 -8.52 19.64 -7.00
CA ASN A 28 -8.61 20.22 -8.35
C ASN A 28 -8.08 19.29 -9.45
N TYR A 29 -8.36 18.00 -9.31
CA TYR A 29 -7.89 16.90 -10.16
C TYR A 29 -6.37 16.74 -10.23
N GLN A 30 -5.63 17.41 -9.36
CA GLN A 30 -4.22 17.13 -9.14
C GLN A 30 -4.05 15.83 -8.33
N ARG A 31 -2.88 15.22 -8.49
CA ARG A 31 -2.52 13.97 -7.83
C ARG A 31 -1.73 14.27 -6.56
N ALA A 32 -1.94 13.46 -5.52
CA ALA A 32 -1.27 13.59 -4.23
C ALA A 32 0.22 13.21 -4.32
N ASP A 33 1.07 13.91 -3.57
CA ASP A 33 2.48 13.56 -3.38
C ASP A 33 2.67 12.31 -2.52
N ILE A 34 1.90 12.23 -1.43
CA ILE A 34 2.02 11.21 -0.40
C ILE A 34 0.61 10.76 0.00
N ILE A 35 0.43 9.46 0.13
CA ILE A 35 -0.78 8.86 0.71
C ILE A 35 -0.38 8.02 1.91
N VAL A 36 -1.07 8.23 3.03
CA VAL A 36 -0.84 7.52 4.29
C VAL A 36 -2.13 6.81 4.71
N CYS A 37 -2.05 5.52 5.01
CA CYS A 37 -3.13 4.71 5.54
C CYS A 37 -2.75 4.15 6.91
N ASP A 38 -3.25 4.76 7.98
CA ASP A 38 -3.01 4.30 9.36
C ASP A 38 -4.14 3.41 9.90
N GLY A 39 -5.06 3.01 9.03
CA GLY A 39 -6.23 2.21 9.40
C GLY A 39 -5.86 0.81 9.89
N ALA A 40 -6.56 0.38 10.93
CA ALA A 40 -6.53 -0.99 11.43
C ALA A 40 -7.94 -1.40 11.87
N PRO A 41 -8.35 -2.67 11.67
CA PRO A 41 -9.60 -3.18 12.22
C PRO A 41 -9.48 -3.39 13.73
N ASP A 42 -10.63 -3.54 14.37
CA ASP A 42 -10.68 -4.02 15.74
C ASP A 42 -10.09 -5.44 15.80
N VAL A 43 -9.08 -5.63 16.65
CA VAL A 43 -8.36 -6.90 16.79
C VAL A 43 -9.26 -7.89 17.53
N THR A 44 -9.60 -8.99 16.86
CA THR A 44 -10.45 -10.04 17.43
C THR A 44 -9.66 -11.01 18.32
N GLY A 45 -8.33 -11.07 18.14
CA GLY A 45 -7.45 -12.03 18.80
C GLY A 45 -7.25 -13.32 17.97
N PHE A 46 -8.06 -13.51 16.93
CA PHE A 46 -7.84 -14.56 15.93
C PHE A 46 -6.97 -13.99 14.81
N HIS A 47 -5.66 -14.19 14.97
CA HIS A 47 -4.65 -13.58 14.11
C HIS A 47 -4.92 -13.74 12.60
N ASP A 48 -5.36 -14.92 12.15
CA ASP A 48 -5.64 -15.17 10.72
C ASP A 48 -6.75 -14.26 10.17
N ILE A 49 -7.80 -14.05 10.96
CA ILE A 49 -8.92 -13.18 10.60
C ILE A 49 -8.46 -11.72 10.62
N ASP A 50 -7.72 -11.33 11.66
CA ASP A 50 -7.21 -9.97 11.80
C ASP A 50 -6.27 -9.61 10.64
N TYR A 51 -5.40 -10.54 10.21
CA TYR A 51 -4.55 -10.38 9.03
C TYR A 51 -5.36 -10.25 7.75
N TYR A 52 -6.39 -11.09 7.57
CA TYR A 52 -7.24 -11.05 6.39
C TYR A 52 -7.98 -9.70 6.26
N ILE A 53 -8.58 -9.23 7.35
CA ILE A 53 -9.30 -7.95 7.38
C ILE A 53 -8.33 -6.78 7.14
N GLN A 54 -7.15 -6.79 7.76
CA GLN A 54 -6.12 -5.78 7.49
C GLN A 54 -5.69 -5.77 6.02
N SER A 55 -5.56 -6.95 5.40
CA SER A 55 -5.23 -7.08 3.98
C SER A 55 -6.31 -6.46 3.09
N GLN A 56 -7.60 -6.69 3.38
CA GLN A 56 -8.70 -6.05 2.66
C GLN A 56 -8.65 -4.52 2.76
N LEU A 57 -8.31 -4.00 3.94
CA LEU A 57 -8.16 -2.56 4.16
C LEU A 57 -7.01 -1.97 3.34
N ILE A 58 -5.87 -2.67 3.28
CA ILE A 58 -4.71 -2.27 2.47
C ILE A 58 -5.07 -2.28 0.98
N VAL A 59 -5.81 -3.29 0.50
CA VAL A 59 -6.27 -3.36 -0.89
C VAL A 59 -7.20 -2.19 -1.23
N ALA A 60 -8.13 -1.85 -0.34
CA ALA A 60 -9.01 -0.69 -0.53
C ALA A 60 -8.21 0.63 -0.56
N ALA A 61 -7.25 0.80 0.33
CA ALA A 61 -6.36 1.95 0.32
C ALA A 61 -5.49 2.02 -0.95
N LEU A 62 -5.01 0.87 -1.44
CA LEU A 62 -4.25 0.79 -2.68
C LEU A 62 -5.11 1.17 -3.90
N ASN A 63 -6.39 0.82 -3.94
CA ASN A 63 -7.30 1.27 -5.01
C ASN A 63 -7.36 2.81 -5.10
N ILE A 64 -7.51 3.49 -3.96
CA ILE A 64 -7.46 4.96 -3.91
C ILE A 64 -6.08 5.45 -4.35
N CYS A 65 -5.01 4.81 -3.88
CA CYS A 65 -3.64 5.18 -4.19
C CYS A 65 -3.38 5.15 -5.69
N LEU A 66 -3.71 4.06 -6.38
CA LEU A 66 -3.48 3.92 -7.83
C LEU A 66 -4.16 5.01 -8.65
N MET A 67 -5.30 5.51 -8.17
CA MET A 67 -6.07 6.56 -8.84
C MET A 67 -5.66 7.98 -8.46
N THR A 68 -5.13 8.21 -7.26
CA THR A 68 -4.93 9.57 -6.72
C THR A 68 -3.47 9.94 -6.52
N LEU A 69 -2.54 8.98 -6.47
CA LEU A 69 -1.12 9.23 -6.30
C LEU A 69 -0.45 9.68 -7.60
N ARG A 70 0.49 10.62 -7.51
CA ARG A 70 1.28 11.07 -8.66
C ARG A 70 2.43 10.13 -8.96
N GLU A 71 2.93 10.16 -10.19
CA GLU A 71 4.18 9.50 -10.54
C GLU A 71 5.33 9.97 -9.61
N ASN A 72 6.18 9.02 -9.22
CA ASN A 72 7.22 9.18 -8.20
C ASN A 72 6.71 9.51 -6.78
N GLY A 73 5.40 9.42 -6.54
CA GLY A 73 4.79 9.61 -5.23
C GLY A 73 5.11 8.49 -4.24
N ILE A 74 4.70 8.71 -2.99
CA ILE A 74 4.96 7.83 -1.84
C ILE A 74 3.64 7.28 -1.29
N PHE A 75 3.60 5.99 -0.98
CA PHE A 75 2.51 5.36 -0.24
C PHE A 75 3.04 4.73 1.04
N VAL A 76 2.39 5.02 2.16
CA VAL A 76 2.70 4.43 3.46
C VAL A 76 1.44 3.80 4.03
N ALA A 77 1.49 2.56 4.47
CA ALA A 77 0.34 1.93 5.13
C ALA A 77 0.75 1.12 6.35
N LYS A 78 -0.09 1.16 7.38
CA LYS A 78 -0.06 0.24 8.51
C LYS A 78 -0.44 -1.16 8.02
N ILE A 79 0.32 -2.14 8.44
CA ILE A 79 0.12 -3.55 8.13
C ILE A 79 0.30 -4.38 9.39
N PHE A 80 -0.26 -5.59 9.39
CA PHE A 80 0.06 -6.60 10.39
C PHE A 80 0.99 -7.63 9.77
N LYS A 81 2.12 -7.90 10.44
CA LYS A 81 3.13 -8.84 9.97
C LYS A 81 2.65 -10.28 10.19
N GLY A 82 2.09 -10.87 9.14
CA GLY A 82 1.75 -12.30 9.07
C GLY A 82 2.73 -13.11 8.20
N SER A 83 2.38 -14.38 7.96
CA SER A 83 3.12 -15.29 7.08
C SER A 83 3.26 -14.78 5.63
N ASP A 84 2.28 -14.01 5.18
CA ASP A 84 2.10 -13.69 3.75
C ASP A 84 2.73 -12.35 3.34
N ILE A 85 3.63 -11.80 4.16
CA ILE A 85 4.30 -10.51 3.89
C ILE A 85 5.07 -10.50 2.57
N LYS A 86 5.56 -11.66 2.12
CA LYS A 86 6.24 -11.83 0.83
C LYS A 86 5.30 -11.59 -0.35
N LEU A 87 4.07 -12.10 -0.27
CA LEU A 87 3.06 -11.90 -1.30
C LEU A 87 2.71 -10.41 -1.40
N LEU A 88 2.51 -9.76 -0.25
CA LEU A 88 2.25 -8.32 -0.17
C LEU A 88 3.41 -7.52 -0.80
N TYR A 89 4.66 -7.84 -0.45
CA TYR A 89 5.83 -7.20 -1.04
C TYR A 89 5.83 -7.29 -2.57
N SER A 90 5.62 -8.49 -3.12
CA SER A 90 5.59 -8.71 -4.56
C SER A 90 4.47 -7.94 -5.25
N GLN A 91 3.28 -7.87 -4.65
CA GLN A 91 2.16 -7.09 -5.17
C GLN A 91 2.47 -5.59 -5.23
N PHE A 92 3.07 -5.03 -4.18
CA PHE A 92 3.45 -3.62 -4.16
C PHE A 92 4.61 -3.31 -5.11
N LYS A 93 5.52 -4.25 -5.32
CA LYS A 93 6.63 -4.09 -6.29
C LYS A 93 6.19 -3.96 -7.74
N LEU A 94 4.97 -4.38 -8.08
CA LEU A 94 4.40 -4.14 -9.41
C LEU A 94 4.19 -2.64 -9.68
N PHE A 95 3.92 -1.87 -8.63
CA PHE A 95 3.54 -0.45 -8.72
C PHE A 95 4.64 0.51 -8.24
N PHE A 96 5.56 0.05 -7.39
CA PHE A 96 6.57 0.90 -6.76
C PHE A 96 7.98 0.38 -6.99
N ASN A 97 8.91 1.27 -7.32
CA ASN A 97 10.30 0.86 -7.55
C ASN A 97 10.98 0.42 -6.24
N GLN A 98 10.60 0.98 -5.09
CA GLN A 98 11.17 0.63 -3.80
C GLN A 98 10.06 0.35 -2.78
N VAL A 99 10.17 -0.78 -2.07
CA VAL A 99 9.21 -1.20 -1.06
C VAL A 99 10.02 -1.65 0.16
N TYR A 100 9.66 -1.13 1.32
CA TYR A 100 10.30 -1.40 2.59
C TYR A 100 9.26 -1.78 3.62
N PHE A 101 9.66 -2.64 4.55
CA PHE A 101 8.90 -2.85 5.78
C PHE A 101 9.65 -2.20 6.93
N MET A 102 8.89 -1.56 7.82
CA MET A 102 9.46 -0.75 8.88
C MET A 102 8.61 -0.87 10.15
N LYS A 103 9.27 -1.05 11.29
CA LYS A 103 8.63 -0.95 12.59
C LYS A 103 9.17 0.31 13.27
N PRO A 104 8.36 1.35 13.49
CA PRO A 104 8.82 2.57 14.13
C PRO A 104 9.09 2.30 15.62
N LYS A 105 10.04 3.04 16.22
CA LYS A 105 10.34 2.93 17.66
C LYS A 105 9.14 3.24 18.57
N SER A 106 8.18 4.03 18.09
CA SER A 106 6.94 4.31 18.81
C SER A 106 5.97 3.12 18.85
N SER A 107 6.18 2.09 18.01
CA SER A 107 5.36 0.88 18.03
C SER A 107 5.88 -0.08 19.09
N ARG A 108 4.97 -0.59 19.93
CA ARG A 108 5.30 -1.57 20.98
C ARG A 108 5.98 -2.81 20.38
N ALA A 109 7.04 -3.30 21.02
CA ALA A 109 7.75 -4.50 20.58
C ALA A 109 6.82 -5.71 20.42
N SER A 110 5.87 -5.88 21.35
CA SER A 110 4.88 -6.96 21.35
C SER A 110 3.79 -6.84 20.27
N SER A 111 3.69 -5.70 19.58
CA SER A 111 2.71 -5.52 18.51
C SER A 111 3.15 -6.22 17.22
N VAL A 112 2.18 -6.83 16.53
CA VAL A 112 2.35 -7.34 15.16
C VAL A 112 2.31 -6.24 14.09
N GLU A 113 2.13 -4.99 14.51
CA GLU A 113 2.07 -3.82 13.65
C GLU A 113 3.42 -3.45 13.05
N TYR A 114 3.40 -3.24 11.74
CA TYR A 114 4.48 -2.73 10.91
C TYR A 114 3.90 -1.69 9.94
N PHE A 115 4.78 -0.96 9.27
CA PHE A 115 4.43 -0.09 8.16
C PHE A 115 5.11 -0.59 6.90
N ILE A 116 4.38 -0.59 5.80
CA ILE A 116 4.95 -0.71 4.47
C ILE A 116 5.20 0.70 3.93
N ILE A 117 6.42 0.95 3.44
CA ILE A 117 6.82 2.21 2.81
C ILE A 117 7.13 1.92 1.35
N CYS A 118 6.34 2.51 0.47
CA CYS A 118 6.41 2.33 -0.97
C CYS A 118 6.82 3.66 -1.61
N LEU A 119 8.00 3.69 -2.21
CA LEU A 119 8.58 4.88 -2.83
C LEU A 119 8.59 4.73 -4.35
N GLN A 120 8.56 5.87 -5.04
CA GLN A 120 8.69 5.97 -6.49
C GLN A 120 7.56 5.20 -7.21
N TYR A 121 6.32 5.67 -7.01
CA TYR A 121 5.16 5.13 -7.74
C TYR A 121 5.38 5.22 -9.25
N THR A 122 5.22 4.08 -9.93
CA THR A 122 5.41 3.92 -11.36
C THR A 122 4.09 3.45 -11.98
N PRO A 123 3.24 4.36 -12.49
CA PRO A 123 1.95 3.99 -13.08
C PRO A 123 2.19 3.16 -14.35
N LYS A 124 1.75 1.90 -14.35
CA LYS A 124 1.92 0.99 -15.51
C LYS A 124 0.93 1.29 -16.63
N ILE A 125 -0.30 1.61 -16.26
CA ILE A 125 -1.41 1.93 -17.16
C ILE A 125 -2.22 3.06 -16.52
N GLN A 126 -2.67 4.00 -17.34
CA GLN A 126 -3.60 5.02 -16.92
C GLN A 126 -5.02 4.48 -17.14
N THR A 127 -5.63 3.94 -16.10
CA THR A 127 -6.97 3.35 -16.18
C THR A 127 -7.99 4.15 -15.35
N GLN A 128 -9.25 4.04 -15.74
CA GLN A 128 -10.40 4.57 -15.01
C GLN A 128 -11.03 3.51 -14.08
N ASN A 129 -10.50 2.29 -14.10
CA ASN A 129 -10.94 1.21 -13.25
C ASN A 129 -10.50 1.42 -11.81
N PHE A 130 -11.47 1.35 -10.92
CA PHE A 130 -11.25 1.56 -9.49
C PHE A 130 -10.75 0.29 -8.77
N HIS A 131 -11.12 -0.90 -9.26
CA HIS A 131 -10.78 -2.15 -8.59
C HIS A 131 -9.42 -2.70 -9.03
N LEU A 132 -8.53 -2.97 -8.07
CA LEU A 132 -7.20 -3.56 -8.26
C LEU A 132 -7.25 -4.83 -9.11
N TYR A 133 -8.23 -5.70 -8.91
CA TYR A 133 -8.35 -6.93 -9.69
C TYR A 133 -8.51 -6.65 -11.20
N THR A 134 -9.36 -5.68 -11.54
CA THR A 134 -9.55 -5.26 -12.94
C THR A 134 -8.27 -4.59 -13.47
N PHE A 135 -7.63 -3.75 -12.66
CA PHE A 135 -6.34 -3.12 -12.99
C PHE A 135 -5.26 -4.16 -13.30
N LEU A 136 -5.13 -5.19 -12.47
CA LEU A 136 -4.17 -6.28 -12.66
C LEU A 136 -4.46 -7.08 -13.92
N LYS A 137 -5.74 -7.35 -14.24
CA LYS A 137 -6.13 -7.99 -15.50
C LYS A 137 -5.74 -7.17 -16.73
N GLU A 138 -5.88 -5.86 -16.67
CA GLU A 138 -5.48 -4.97 -17.76
C GLU A 138 -3.97 -4.98 -17.96
N ILE A 139 -3.20 -4.97 -16.87
CA ILE A 139 -1.74 -5.15 -16.92
C ILE A 139 -1.40 -6.49 -17.56
N GLU A 140 -1.99 -7.58 -17.06
CA GLU A 140 -1.72 -8.93 -17.56
C GLU A 140 -2.02 -9.04 -19.06
N GLN A 141 -3.12 -8.45 -19.54
CA GLN A 141 -3.45 -8.41 -20.97
C GLN A 141 -2.46 -7.57 -21.78
N ALA A 142 -2.07 -6.40 -21.28
CA ALA A 142 -1.09 -5.52 -21.94
C ALA A 142 0.31 -6.13 -21.97
N GLU A 143 0.68 -6.94 -20.98
CA GLU A 143 1.95 -7.66 -20.90
C GLU A 143 1.95 -8.92 -21.77
N LYS A 144 0.84 -9.68 -21.82
CA LYS A 144 0.65 -10.83 -22.74
C LYS A 144 0.76 -10.43 -24.21
N GLN A 145 0.40 -9.20 -24.55
CA GLN A 145 0.60 -8.66 -25.90
C GLN A 145 2.06 -8.29 -26.21
N LYS A 146 2.92 -8.18 -25.19
CA LYS A 146 4.33 -7.76 -25.32
C LYS A 146 5.34 -8.90 -25.25
N GLN A 147 4.99 -10.06 -24.70
CA GLN A 147 5.90 -11.21 -24.56
C GLN A 147 5.18 -12.56 -24.70
N GLU A 148 5.40 -13.24 -25.83
CA GLU A 148 5.72 -14.68 -25.76
C GLU A 148 7.12 -14.80 -25.08
N VAL A 149 7.33 -15.85 -24.26
CA VAL A 149 8.61 -16.29 -23.62
C VAL A 149 8.91 -15.59 -22.26
N THR A 150 9.14 -16.22 -21.09
CA THR A 150 9.37 -17.62 -20.62
C THR A 150 8.98 -17.75 -19.13
N ASP A 151 8.51 -18.93 -18.69
CA ASP A 151 8.13 -19.28 -17.31
C ASP A 151 9.28 -19.34 -16.27
N GLN A 152 10.47 -18.80 -16.55
CA GLN A 152 11.66 -18.94 -15.67
C GLN A 152 11.99 -17.71 -14.80
N GLN A 153 11.18 -16.63 -14.85
CA GLN A 153 11.47 -15.39 -14.12
C GLN A 153 10.69 -15.22 -12.80
N ILE A 154 9.54 -15.89 -12.65
CA ILE A 154 8.64 -15.69 -11.50
C ILE A 154 9.24 -16.26 -10.19
N GLU A 155 9.93 -17.40 -10.24
CA GLU A 155 10.58 -18.00 -9.05
C GLU A 155 11.79 -17.20 -8.54
N LYS A 156 12.49 -16.47 -9.41
CA LYS A 156 13.66 -15.66 -9.03
C LYS A 156 13.31 -14.40 -8.25
N GLU A 157 12.09 -13.87 -8.39
CA GLU A 157 11.64 -12.69 -7.64
C GLU A 157 11.11 -13.06 -6.24
N GLN A 158 10.47 -14.22 -6.09
CA GLN A 158 9.93 -14.70 -4.81
C GLN A 158 11.02 -15.07 -3.77
N SER A 159 12.26 -15.27 -4.22
CA SER A 159 13.44 -15.56 -3.38
C SER A 159 14.22 -14.31 -2.95
N LYS A 160 13.82 -13.10 -3.39
CA LYS A 160 14.47 -11.86 -2.92
C LYS A 160 14.07 -11.54 -1.49
N TYR A 161 15.07 -11.32 -0.63
CA TYR A 161 14.89 -10.72 0.68
C TYR A 161 14.23 -9.34 0.52
N TYR A 162 13.13 -9.10 1.26
CA TYR A 162 12.56 -7.76 1.35
C TYR A 162 13.41 -6.91 2.29
N LYS A 163 13.62 -5.64 1.91
CA LYS A 163 14.46 -4.73 2.70
C LYS A 163 13.68 -4.25 3.92
N PHE A 164 14.25 -4.52 5.10
CA PHE A 164 13.77 -3.98 6.37
C PHE A 164 14.57 -2.72 6.73
N ILE A 165 13.88 -1.70 7.21
CA ILE A 165 14.49 -0.45 7.67
C ILE A 165 13.93 -0.13 9.07
N THR A 166 14.77 0.35 9.97
CA THR A 166 14.35 0.95 11.24
C THR A 166 14.19 2.46 11.06
N CYS A 167 13.23 3.09 11.74
CA CYS A 167 13.09 4.54 11.71
C CYS A 167 13.10 5.13 13.12
N GLY A 168 13.71 6.31 13.21
CA GLY A 168 14.03 6.98 14.45
C GLY A 168 15.45 7.52 14.37
N ASP A 169 15.85 8.23 15.41
CA ASP A 169 17.20 8.73 15.58
C ASP A 169 18.22 7.57 15.73
N LEU A 170 19.39 7.69 15.09
CA LEU A 170 20.53 6.75 15.17
C LEU A 170 21.10 6.62 16.59
N SER A 171 20.77 7.53 17.50
CA SER A 171 21.25 7.60 18.88
C SER A 171 20.44 6.79 19.90
N GLY A 172 19.23 6.36 19.51
CA GLY A 172 18.41 5.49 20.37
C GLY A 172 18.77 4.04 20.16
N PHE A 173 19.42 3.40 21.14
CA PHE A 173 19.62 1.95 21.17
C PHE A 173 18.27 1.23 21.03
N ASP A 174 18.21 0.23 20.14
CA ASP A 174 17.08 -0.69 20.09
C ASP A 174 17.05 -1.46 21.43
N GLU A 175 15.89 -1.50 22.10
CA GLU A 175 15.73 -2.30 23.32
C GLU A 175 16.02 -3.78 23.01
N ASN A 176 16.90 -4.37 23.82
CA ASN A 176 17.39 -5.76 23.75
C ASN A 176 16.28 -6.81 23.78
#